data_AF-A0A2G1YHZ1-F1
#
_entry.id   AF-A0A2G1YHZ1-F1
#
_cell.length_a   1.000
_cell.length_b   1.000
_cell.length_c   1.000
_cell.angle_alpha   90.00
_cell.angle_beta   90.00
_cell.angle_gamma   90.00
#
_symmetry.space_group_name_H-M   'P 1'
#
loop_
_entity.id
_entity.type
_entity.pdbx_description
1 polymer ?
#
loop_
_entity_poly.entity_id
_entity_poly.type
_entity_poly.pdbx_seq_one_letter_code
_entity_poly.pdbx_strand_id
1 'polypeptide(L)'
;MALFTFKLPDIGEGISEAEIVGWHIKVGDRVDEDQPIADMMTDKATVEMESPVAGVVVRLAGEPGDQVPIGSMLVEIEVEG
;
A
#
# COMPACT_ATOMS: atom_id res chain seq x y z
N MET A 1 -9.46 -10.94 -13.72
CA MET A 1 -8.64 -10.84 -12.50
C MET A 1 -7.30 -10.24 -12.88
N ALA A 2 -7.11 -8.96 -12.59
CA ALA A 2 -5.82 -8.29 -12.67
C ALA A 2 -5.27 -8.18 -11.24
N LEU A 3 -4.00 -8.52 -11.04
CA LEU A 3 -3.32 -8.32 -9.75
C LEU A 3 -2.65 -6.95 -9.80
N PHE A 4 -3.13 -6.04 -8.98
CA PHE A 4 -2.54 -4.73 -8.77
C PHE A 4 -1.52 -4.83 -7.65
N THR A 5 -0.24 -4.85 -8.01
CA THR A 5 0.86 -4.83 -7.04
C THR A 5 1.26 -3.38 -6.76
N PHE A 6 0.92 -2.90 -5.58
CA PHE A 6 1.44 -1.64 -5.06
C PHE A 6 2.86 -1.90 -4.55
N LYS A 7 3.83 -1.33 -5.25
CA LYS A 7 5.22 -1.24 -4.81
C LYS A 7 5.47 0.20 -4.44
N LEU A 8 6.29 0.45 -3.41
CA LEU A 8 6.77 1.80 -3.12
C LEU A 8 7.59 2.29 -4.32
N PRO A 9 7.08 3.23 -5.14
CA PRO A 9 7.97 3.97 -6.04
C PRO A 9 8.82 4.90 -5.17
N ASP A 10 9.93 5.44 -5.67
CA ASP A 10 10.71 6.46 -4.96
C ASP A 10 9.79 7.61 -4.50
N ILE A 11 9.36 7.60 -3.23
CA ILE A 11 8.56 8.67 -2.62
C ILE A 11 9.58 9.75 -2.22
N GLY A 12 10.13 10.44 -3.22
CA GLY A 12 11.02 11.60 -3.03
C GLY A 12 12.52 11.29 -3.07
N GLU A 13 13.26 12.11 -3.83
CA GLU A 13 14.73 12.08 -3.90
C GLU A 13 15.37 12.05 -2.50
N GLY A 14 15.89 10.88 -2.12
CA GLY A 14 16.70 10.70 -0.89
C GLY A 14 15.99 10.08 0.31
N ILE A 15 14.74 9.64 0.19
CA ILE A 15 14.09 8.82 1.22
C ILE A 15 14.38 7.36 0.89
N SER A 16 14.98 6.60 1.81
CA SER A 16 15.37 5.20 1.58
C SER A 16 14.33 4.19 2.10
N GLU A 17 13.47 4.64 3.01
CA GLU A 17 12.60 3.79 3.83
C GLU A 17 11.31 4.56 4.12
N ALA A 18 10.17 3.86 4.11
CA ALA A 18 8.88 4.42 4.53
C ALA A 18 8.25 3.50 5.57
N GLU A 19 7.63 4.09 6.59
CA GLU A 19 6.95 3.33 7.64
C GLU A 19 5.48 3.17 7.30
N ILE A 20 4.95 1.94 7.38
CA ILE A 20 3.51 1.73 7.33
C ILE A 20 2.95 2.11 8.69
N VAL A 21 2.09 3.11 8.78
CA VAL A 21 1.42 3.52 10.03
C VAL A 21 0.31 2.54 10.38
N GLY A 22 -0.46 2.13 9.37
CA GLY A 22 -1.69 1.39 9.57
C GLY A 22 -2.21 0.83 8.25
N TRP A 23 -2.73 -0.38 8.28
CA TRP A 23 -3.57 -0.88 7.20
C TRP A 23 -5.02 -0.64 7.55
N HIS A 24 -5.76 -0.01 6.64
CA HIS A 24 -7.21 0.15 6.74
C HIS A 24 -7.95 -1.09 6.21
N ILE A 25 -7.22 -2.00 5.58
CA ILE A 25 -7.71 -3.22 4.92
C ILE A 25 -6.95 -4.46 5.41
N LYS A 26 -7.52 -5.64 5.19
CA LYS A 26 -6.88 -6.92 5.55
C LYS A 26 -6.85 -7.85 4.35
N VAL A 27 -5.94 -8.83 4.36
CA VAL A 27 -5.94 -9.90 3.35
C VAL A 27 -7.29 -10.61 3.37
N GLY A 28 -7.94 -10.69 2.20
CA GLY A 28 -9.28 -11.21 1.99
C GLY A 28 -10.40 -10.18 2.11
N ASP A 29 -10.09 -8.94 2.50
CA ASP A 29 -11.06 -7.85 2.58
C ASP A 29 -11.26 -7.18 1.21
N ARG A 30 -12.44 -6.58 1.00
CA ARG A 30 -12.79 -5.94 -0.27
C ARG A 30 -12.59 -4.43 -0.16
N VAL A 31 -11.88 -3.87 -1.12
CA VAL A 31 -11.58 -2.44 -1.24
C VAL A 31 -12.29 -1.87 -2.46
N ASP A 32 -12.71 -0.62 -2.39
CA ASP A 32 -13.34 0.11 -3.49
C ASP A 32 -12.39 1.16 -4.09
N GLU A 33 -12.71 1.63 -5.30
CA GLU A 33 -12.03 2.77 -5.92
C GLU A 33 -12.13 4.01 -5.01
N ASP A 34 -11.05 4.79 -4.89
CA ASP A 34 -10.91 5.93 -3.94
C ASP A 34 -10.89 5.55 -2.45
N GLN A 35 -10.88 4.25 -2.09
CA GLN A 35 -10.87 3.85 -0.68
C GLN A 35 -9.44 3.80 -0.11
N PRO A 36 -9.16 4.39 1.07
CA PRO A 36 -7.85 4.27 1.72
C PRO A 36 -7.58 2.81 2.11
N ILE A 37 -6.46 2.30 1.63
CA ILE A 37 -5.97 0.94 1.87
C ILE A 37 -4.89 0.93 2.97
N ALA A 38 -3.99 1.91 2.97
CA ALA A 38 -2.88 1.95 3.90
C ALA A 38 -2.44 3.38 4.17
N ASP A 39 -1.96 3.64 5.37
CA ASP A 39 -1.33 4.89 5.75
C ASP A 39 0.17 4.68 5.87
N MET A 40 0.93 5.52 5.19
CA MET A 40 2.38 5.50 5.22
C MET A 40 2.90 6.82 5.77
N MET A 41 3.87 6.76 6.67
CA MET A 41 4.57 7.94 7.18
C MET A 41 6.02 7.88 6.75
N THR A 42 6.46 8.98 6.14
CA THR A 42 7.87 9.24 5.87
C THR A 42 8.33 10.38 6.76
N ASP A 43 9.65 10.54 6.90
CA ASP A 43 10.28 11.61 7.69
C ASP A 43 9.81 13.04 7.27
N LYS A 44 9.27 13.18 6.05
CA LYS A 44 8.83 14.49 5.50
C LYS A 44 7.33 14.64 5.31
N ALA A 45 6.57 13.55 5.15
CA ALA A 45 5.15 13.60 4.86
C ALA A 45 4.44 12.29 5.17
N THR A 46 3.18 12.41 5.59
CA THR A 46 2.24 11.29 5.61
C THR A 46 1.62 11.14 4.23
N VAL A 47 1.65 9.93 3.70
CA VAL A 47 1.06 9.55 2.42
C VAL A 47 0.04 8.46 2.68
N GLU A 48 -1.22 8.78 2.43
CA GLU A 48 -2.31 7.82 2.42
C GLU A 48 -2.37 7.15 1.05
N MET A 49 -2.37 5.82 1.05
CA MET A 49 -2.49 5.00 -0.14
C MET A 49 -3.96 4.69 -0.32
N GLU A 50 -4.52 5.21 -1.39
CA GLU A 50 -5.87 4.94 -1.86
C GLU A 50 -5.84 3.86 -2.95
N SER A 51 -6.88 3.04 -3.00
CA SER A 51 -7.03 2.06 -4.07
C SER A 51 -7.47 2.77 -5.35
N PRO A 52 -6.71 2.69 -6.45
CA PRO A 52 -7.15 3.23 -7.73
C PRO A 52 -8.17 2.33 -8.43
N VAL A 53 -8.48 1.16 -7.84
CA VAL A 53 -9.33 0.11 -8.41
C VAL A 53 -10.08 -0.61 -7.28
N ALA A 54 -11.33 -1.01 -7.53
CA ALA A 54 -12.06 -1.87 -6.60
C ALA A 54 -11.62 -3.34 -6.72
N GLY A 55 -11.34 -4.00 -5.60
CA GLY A 55 -10.80 -5.36 -5.60
C GLY A 55 -10.75 -6.02 -4.23
N VAL A 56 -10.09 -7.16 -4.14
CA VAL A 56 -9.88 -7.92 -2.89
C VAL A 56 -8.40 -7.96 -2.59
N VAL A 57 -8.02 -7.66 -1.35
CA VAL A 57 -6.63 -7.73 -0.91
C VAL A 57 -6.21 -9.18 -0.90
N VAL A 58 -5.23 -9.56 -1.72
CA VAL A 58 -4.76 -10.95 -1.76
C VAL A 58 -3.48 -11.13 -0.95
N ARG A 59 -2.69 -10.07 -0.79
CA ARG A 59 -1.41 -10.17 -0.09
C ARG A 59 -0.94 -8.82 0.43
N LEU A 60 -0.41 -8.79 1.64
CA LEU A 60 0.23 -7.62 2.23
C LEU A 60 1.72 -7.96 2.43
N ALA A 61 2.60 -7.07 2.03
CA ALA A 61 4.05 -7.16 2.20
C ALA A 61 4.46 -6.02 3.14
N GLY A 62 4.38 -6.32 4.43
CA GLY A 62 4.60 -5.37 5.52
C GLY A 62 3.41 -5.32 6.48
N GLU A 63 3.69 -5.23 7.76
CA GLU A 63 2.71 -5.09 8.83
C GLU A 63 2.57 -3.60 9.23
N PRO A 64 1.46 -3.19 9.86
CA PRO A 64 1.35 -1.83 10.36
C PRO A 64 2.35 -1.62 11.50
N GLY A 65 3.22 -0.63 11.34
CA GLY A 65 4.39 -0.35 12.17
C GLY A 65 5.71 -0.84 11.57
N ASP A 66 5.70 -1.48 10.41
CA ASP A 66 6.90 -2.01 9.75
C ASP A 66 7.50 -0.98 8.77
N GLN A 67 8.83 -0.93 8.72
CA GLN A 67 9.58 -0.06 7.81
C GLN A 67 9.93 -0.81 6.54
N VAL A 68 9.40 -0.33 5.42
CA VAL A 68 9.56 -0.95 4.11
C VAL A 68 10.55 -0.12 3.29
N PRO A 69 11.62 -0.75 2.76
CA PRO A 69 12.57 -0.07 1.91
C PRO A 69 11.98 0.20 0.53
N ILE A 70 12.37 1.33 -0.06
CA ILE A 70 11.91 1.79 -1.37
C ILE A 70 12.21 0.73 -2.44
N GLY A 71 11.25 0.51 -3.34
CA GLY A 71 11.34 -0.53 -4.37
C GLY A 71 10.87 -1.93 -3.94
N SER A 72 10.49 -2.12 -2.68
CA SER A 72 9.85 -3.35 -2.22
C SER A 72 8.37 -3.38 -2.58
N MET A 73 7.81 -4.59 -2.77
CA MET A 73 6.36 -4.74 -2.88
C MET A 73 5.74 -4.46 -1.52
N LEU A 74 4.63 -3.72 -1.49
CA LEU A 74 3.92 -3.31 -0.29
C LEU A 74 2.59 -4.07 -0.14
N VAL A 75 1.81 -4.19 -1.21
CA VAL A 75 0.52 -4.90 -1.21
C VAL A 75 0.15 -5.40 -2.60
N GLU A 76 -0.56 -6.51 -2.67
CA GLU A 76 -1.24 -7.02 -3.85
C GLU A 76 -2.75 -7.03 -3.63
N ILE A 77 -3.45 -6.42 -4.58
CA ILE A 77 -4.90 -6.33 -4.62
C ILE A 77 -5.35 -7.00 -5.92
N GLU A 78 -6.23 -7.99 -5.83
CA GLU A 78 -6.87 -8.59 -6.99
C GLU A 78 -8.10 -7.77 -7.38
N VAL A 79 -8.06 -7.17 -8.57
CA VAL A 79 -9.15 -6.36 -9.09
C VAL A 79 -9.84 -7.10 -10.23
N GLU A 80 -11.16 -7.13 -10.17
CA GLU A 80 -12.02 -7.60 -11.26
C GLU A 80 -12.44 -6.38 -12.07
N GLY A 81 -11.54 -5.95 -12.97
CA GLY A 81 -11.88 -5.01 -14.03
C GLY A 81 -12.84 -5.63 -15.05
#